data_AF-A0A9Q3GDN6-F1
#
_entry.id   AF-A0A9Q3GDN6-F1
#
_cell.length_a   1.000
_cell.length_b   1.000
_cell.length_c   1.000
_cell.angle_alpha   90.00
_cell.angle_beta   90.00
_cell.angle_gamma   90.00
#
_symmetry.space_group_name_H-M   'P 1'
#
loop_
_entity.id
_entity.type
_entity.pdbx_description
1 polymer ?
#
loop_
_entity_poly.entity_id
_entity_poly.type
_entity_poly.pdbx_seq_one_letter_code
_entity_poly.pdbx_strand_id
1 'polypeptide(L)'
;MDWVTALPPGGEKRFGSFLVLVDRYRKTQMFLLCHKDDTAMDTAIIIWNRVMSHTSLFQNIIIDRDPKFNSDFWKNVHNLFGTNLSFSTAYHPQRNG
;
A
#
# COMPACT_ATOMS: atom_id res chain seq x y z
N MET A 1 4.90 0.71 -1.29
CA MET A 1 3.67 1.02 -0.52
C MET A 1 4.16 1.52 0.81
N ASP A 2 3.64 2.66 1.27
CA ASP A 2 4.08 3.29 2.52
C ASP A 2 2.87 3.72 3.36
N TRP A 3 2.96 3.60 4.68
CA TRP A 3 1.84 3.84 5.58
C TRP A 3 2.10 5.09 6.43
N VAL A 4 1.29 6.12 6.20
CA VAL A 4 1.33 7.34 7.01
C VAL A 4 0.29 7.21 8.10
N THR A 5 0.75 7.27 9.35
CA THR A 5 -0.08 7.09 10.54
C THR A 5 0.00 8.30 11.46
N ALA A 6 -0.78 8.29 12.56
CA ALA A 6 -0.82 9.34 13.57
C ALA A 6 -1.36 10.70 13.06
N LEU A 7 -2.29 10.66 12.11
CA LEU A 7 -3.01 11.86 11.68
C LEU A 7 -4.19 12.13 12.61
N PRO A 8 -4.57 13.40 12.81
CA PRO A 8 -5.83 13.74 13.46
C PRO A 8 -7.00 13.04 12.75
N PRO A 9 -7.89 12.33 13.47
CA PRO A 9 -9.01 11.63 12.84
C PRO A 9 -9.90 12.61 12.08
N GLY A 10 -10.05 12.39 10.77
CA GLY A 10 -10.77 13.30 9.86
C GLY A 10 -12.02 12.69 9.22
N GLY A 11 -13.00 13.55 8.96
CA GLY A 11 -14.28 13.19 8.31
C GLY A 11 -15.24 12.39 9.19
N GLU A 12 -16.43 12.07 8.65
CA GLU A 12 -17.47 11.32 9.37
C GLU A 12 -16.99 9.93 9.82
N LYS A 13 -16.15 9.29 9.00
CA LYS A 13 -15.58 7.96 9.26
C LYS A 13 -14.32 7.99 10.13
N ARG A 14 -13.82 9.16 10.53
CA ARG A 14 -12.66 9.34 11.43
C ARG A 14 -11.39 8.60 11.00
N PHE A 15 -11.01 8.69 9.73
CA PHE A 15 -9.76 8.10 9.25
C PHE A 15 -8.56 8.81 9.89
N GLY A 16 -7.60 8.05 10.41
CA GLY A 16 -6.40 8.56 11.10
C GLY A 16 -5.07 8.13 10.46
N SER A 17 -5.15 7.48 9.30
CA SER A 17 -4.02 6.98 8.54
C SER A 17 -4.35 6.93 7.05
N PHE A 18 -3.33 6.87 6.22
CA PHE A 18 -3.50 6.53 4.81
C PHE A 18 -2.36 5.67 4.29
N LEU A 19 -2.68 4.80 3.35
CA LEU A 19 -1.73 4.05 2.55
C LEU A 19 -1.41 4.81 1.27
N VAL A 20 -0.12 4.99 0.99
CA VAL A 20 0.39 5.59 -0.24
C VAL A 20 0.79 4.47 -1.19
N LEU A 21 0.18 4.46 -2.37
CA LEU A 21 0.57 3.64 -3.51
C LEU A 21 1.16 4.56 -4.58
N VAL A 22 2.36 4.23 -5.06
CA VAL A 22 3.03 5.00 -6.12
C VAL A 22 3.10 4.14 -7.37
N ASP A 23 2.43 4.58 -8.44
CA ASP A 23 2.60 4.03 -9.78
C ASP A 23 3.82 4.72 -10.41
N ARG A 24 4.95 4.03 -10.41
CA ARG A 24 6.19 4.55 -10.99
C ARG A 24 6.16 4.63 -12.52
N TYR A 25 5.27 3.88 -13.18
CA TYR A 25 5.11 3.94 -14.63
C TYR A 25 4.35 5.20 -15.04
N ARG A 26 3.22 5.48 -14.37
CA ARG A 26 2.40 6.67 -14.63
C ARG A 26 2.89 7.93 -13.93
N LYS A 27 3.89 7.81 -13.05
CA LYS A 27 4.36 8.88 -12.16
C LYS A 27 3.21 9.49 -11.33
N THR A 28 2.28 8.65 -10.91
CA THR A 28 1.11 9.06 -10.13
C THR A 28 1.13 8.38 -8.76
N GLN A 29 0.43 8.99 -7.81
CA GLN A 29 0.30 8.49 -6.45
C GLN A 29 -1.19 8.41 -6.08
N MET A 30 -1.55 7.34 -5.39
CA MET A 30 -2.88 7.10 -4.87
C MET A 30 -2.82 7.04 -3.35
N PHE A 31 -3.72 7.79 -2.71
CA PHE A 31 -3.88 7.81 -1.27
C PHE A 31 -5.14 7.03 -0.91
N LEU A 32 -4.99 5.99 -0.10
CA LEU A 32 -6.09 5.18 0.41
C LEU A 32 -6.29 5.52 1.88
N LEU A 33 -7.48 5.99 2.23
CA LEU A 33 -7.82 6.29 3.61
C LEU A 33 -7.95 4.99 4.40
N CYS A 34 -7.29 4.93 5.55
CA CYS A 34 -7.23 3.75 6.42
C CYS A 34 -7.45 4.16 7.88
N HIS A 35 -7.86 3.20 8.69
CA HIS A 35 -7.80 3.27 10.14
C HIS A 35 -6.51 2.62 10.65
N LYS A 36 -6.04 3.07 11.82
CA LYS A 36 -4.83 2.51 12.45
C LYS A 36 -5.00 1.03 12.81
N ASP A 37 -6.23 0.64 13.06
CA ASP A 37 -6.61 -0.70 13.52
C ASP A 37 -7.08 -1.60 12.36
N ASP A 38 -6.97 -1.13 11.11
CA ASP A 38 -7.29 -1.93 9.92
C ASP A 38 -6.42 -3.19 9.89
N THR A 39 -7.06 -4.34 9.67
CA THR A 39 -6.32 -5.58 9.51
C THR A 39 -5.61 -5.62 8.15
N ALA A 40 -4.69 -6.56 8.00
CA ALA A 40 -4.06 -6.80 6.70
C ALA A 40 -5.11 -7.17 5.61
N MET A 41 -6.17 -7.87 6.00
CA MET A 41 -7.27 -8.24 5.11
C MET A 41 -8.09 -7.02 4.68
N ASP A 42 -8.45 -6.15 5.62
CA ASP A 42 -9.17 -4.91 5.32
C ASP A 42 -8.35 -4.05 4.34
N THR A 43 -7.05 -3.92 4.61
CA THR A 43 -6.12 -3.18 3.76
C THR A 43 -6.06 -3.78 2.35
N ALA A 44 -5.97 -5.11 2.22
CA ALA A 44 -5.94 -5.77 0.91
C ALA A 44 -7.24 -5.54 0.11
N ILE A 45 -8.40 -5.54 0.79
CA ILE A 45 -9.70 -5.23 0.17
C ILE A 45 -9.75 -3.78 -0.31
N ILE A 46 -9.27 -2.82 0.52
CA ILE A 46 -9.22 -1.40 0.15
C ILE A 46 -8.31 -1.19 -1.07
N ILE A 47 -7.13 -1.82 -1.07
CA ILE A 47 -6.23 -1.81 -2.23
C ILE A 47 -6.97 -2.36 -3.44
N TRP A 48 -7.49 -3.59 -3.39
CA TRP A 48 -8.18 -4.24 -4.51
C TRP A 48 -9.26 -3.35 -5.12
N ASN A 49 -10.19 -2.86 -4.29
CA ASN A 49 -11.30 -2.03 -4.74
C ASN A 49 -10.85 -0.74 -5.42
N ARG A 50 -9.78 -0.11 -4.94
CA ARG A 50 -9.29 1.16 -5.52
C ARG A 50 -8.36 0.95 -6.70
N VAL A 51 -7.47 -0.03 -6.62
CA VAL A 51 -6.44 -0.31 -7.62
C VAL A 51 -7.05 -0.93 -8.88
N MET A 52 -7.91 -1.94 -8.72
CA MET A 52 -8.52 -2.61 -9.87
C MET A 52 -9.54 -1.70 -10.59
N SER A 53 -10.12 -0.73 -9.88
CA SER A 53 -10.98 0.27 -10.51
C SER A 53 -10.20 1.37 -11.27
N HIS A 54 -8.93 1.61 -10.94
CA HIS A 54 -8.15 2.72 -11.50
C HIS A 54 -7.14 2.31 -12.58
N THR A 55 -6.72 1.05 -12.64
CA THR A 55 -5.64 0.62 -13.55
C THR A 55 -5.85 -0.78 -14.10
N SER A 56 -5.44 -0.99 -15.34
CA SER A 56 -5.15 -2.32 -15.86
C SER A 56 -3.91 -2.88 -15.15
N LEU A 57 -4.12 -3.90 -14.31
CA LEU A 57 -3.16 -4.80 -13.65
C LEU A 57 -1.76 -4.22 -13.34
N PHE A 58 -1.53 -3.90 -12.06
CA PHE A 58 -0.17 -3.64 -11.56
C PHE A 58 0.68 -4.90 -11.68
N GLN A 59 1.64 -4.93 -12.60
CA GLN A 59 2.50 -6.13 -12.78
C GLN A 59 3.52 -6.29 -11.66
N ASN A 60 4.00 -5.19 -11.07
CA ASN A 60 5.05 -5.19 -10.05
C ASN A 60 4.68 -4.24 -8.92
N ILE A 61 4.72 -4.72 -7.68
CA ILE A 61 4.48 -3.91 -6.49
C ILE A 61 5.76 -3.91 -5.64
N ILE A 62 6.27 -2.71 -5.37
CA ILE A 62 7.35 -2.53 -4.39
C ILE A 62 6.73 -2.16 -3.05
N ILE A 63 7.08 -2.93 -2.03
CA ILE A 63 6.69 -2.65 -0.65
C ILE A 63 7.92 -2.44 0.21
N ASP A 64 7.83 -1.51 1.17
CA ASP A 64 8.88 -1.34 2.15
C ASP A 64 8.94 -2.53 3.10
N ARG A 65 10.12 -2.82 3.65
CA ARG A 65 10.35 -3.93 4.59
C ARG A 65 9.72 -3.69 5.98
N ASP A 66 8.70 -2.84 6.09
CA ASP A 66 7.94 -2.75 7.33
C ASP A 66 7.37 -4.14 7.67
N PRO A 67 7.57 -4.65 8.90
CA PRO A 67 7.03 -5.95 9.33
C PRO A 67 5.55 -6.14 9.01
N LYS A 68 4.77 -5.05 8.95
CA LYS A 68 3.34 -5.08 8.55
C LYS A 68 3.11 -5.62 7.14
N PHE A 69 4.08 -5.44 6.24
CA PHE A 69 4.02 -5.90 4.87
C PHE A 69 4.84 -7.17 4.60
N ASN A 70 5.66 -7.59 5.57
CA ASN A 70 6.48 -8.80 5.49
C ASN A 70 5.78 -10.01 6.16
N SER A 71 4.49 -10.20 5.87
CA SER A 71 3.71 -11.35 6.35
C SER A 71 3.39 -12.31 5.22
N ASP A 72 3.21 -13.59 5.53
CA ASP A 72 2.79 -14.59 4.54
C ASP A 72 1.42 -14.25 3.93
N PHE A 73 0.60 -13.50 4.66
CA PHE A 73 -0.63 -12.91 4.12
C PHE A 73 -0.35 -12.06 2.87
N TRP A 74 0.57 -11.10 2.91
CA TRP A 74 0.86 -10.26 1.76
C TRP A 74 1.46 -11.05 0.60
N LYS A 75 2.37 -12.00 0.88
CA LYS A 75 2.89 -12.91 -0.17
C LYS A 75 1.76 -13.65 -0.89
N ASN A 76 0.79 -14.18 -0.15
CA ASN A 76 -0.37 -14.87 -0.71
C ASN A 76 -1.29 -13.93 -1.50
N VAL A 77 -1.51 -12.70 -1.01
CA VAL A 77 -2.26 -11.67 -1.73
C VAL A 77 -1.60 -11.32 -3.07
N HIS A 78 -0.27 -11.16 -3.11
CA HIS A 78 0.46 -10.90 -4.34
C HIS A 78 0.40 -12.05 -5.33
N ASN A 79 0.52 -13.29 -4.85
CA ASN A 79 0.33 -14.49 -5.66
C ASN A 79 -1.07 -14.54 -6.26
N LEU A 80 -2.11 -14.25 -5.46
CA LEU A 80 -3.49 -14.21 -5.92
C LEU A 80 -3.72 -13.15 -7.01
N PHE A 81 -3.05 -12.00 -6.89
CA PHE A 81 -3.16 -10.91 -7.86
C PHE A 81 -2.25 -11.09 -9.09
N GLY A 82 -1.42 -12.13 -9.13
CA GLY A 82 -0.46 -12.36 -10.23
C GLY A 82 0.63 -11.28 -10.30
N THR A 83 0.90 -10.61 -9.19
CA THR A 83 1.86 -9.49 -9.13
C THR A 83 3.17 -9.94 -8.50
N ASN A 84 4.31 -9.49 -9.03
CA ASN A 84 5.57 -9.74 -8.36
C ASN A 84 5.75 -8.76 -7.20
N LEU A 85 5.92 -9.31 -6.00
CA LEU A 85 6.30 -8.55 -4.81
C LEU A 85 7.82 -8.38 -4.80
N SER A 86 8.28 -7.13 -4.73
CA SER A 86 9.68 -6.82 -4.45
C SER A 86 9.79 -5.97 -3.20
N PHE A 87 10.66 -6.36 -2.28
CA PHE A 87 10.93 -5.57 -1.08
C PHE A 87 11.97 -4.48 -1.40
N SER A 88 11.73 -3.25 -0.95
CA SER A 88 12.76 -2.22 -1.01
C SER A 88 13.98 -2.61 -0.15
N THR A 89 15.19 -2.24 -0.59
CA THR A 89 16.40 -2.42 0.22
C THR A 89 16.43 -1.35 1.32
N ALA A 90 16.58 -1.78 2.57
CA ALA A 90 16.53 -0.89 3.72
C ALA A 90 17.61 0.21 3.69
N TYR A 91 17.23 1.41 4.14
CA TYR A 91 18.06 2.57 4.45
C TYR A 91 18.88 3.18 3.29
N HIS A 92 18.24 4.12 2.59
CA HIS A 92 18.91 5.37 2.20
C HIS A 92 17.93 6.54 2.35
N PRO A 93 18.04 7.37 3.41
CA PRO A 93 17.44 8.69 3.38
C PRO A 93 18.24 9.51 2.35
N GLN A 94 17.74 9.55 1.12
CA GLN A 94 18.18 10.32 -0.07
C GLN A 94 18.47 9.44 -1.28
N ARG A 95 17.45 9.29 -2.14
CA ARG A 95 17.38 9.88 -3.50
C ARG A 95 16.25 9.17 -4.25
N ASN A 96 15.02 9.58 -3.99
CA ASN A 96 13.94 9.42 -4.96
C ASN A 96 13.98 10.68 -5.84
N GLY A 97 14.80 10.63 -6.89
CA GLY A 97 14.67 11.50 -8.06
C GLY A 97 13.73 10.85 -9.07
#